data_AF-A0A848UHC7-F1
#
_entry.id   AF-A0A848UHC7-F1
#
_cell.length_a   1.000
_cell.length_b   1.000
_cell.length_c   1.000
_cell.angle_alpha   90.00
_cell.angle_beta   90.00
_cell.angle_gamma   90.00
#
_symmetry.space_group_name_H-M   'P 1'
#
loop_
_entity.id
_entity.type
_entity.pdbx_description
1 polymer ?
#
loop_
_entity_poly.entity_id
_entity_poly.type
_entity_poly.pdbx_seq_one_letter_code
_entity_poly.pdbx_strand_id
1 'polypeptide(L)'
;MDTLPAPPSAPDVDESTARTIGIRVGITLLLLLFAAFWTWALFFASKEAVNRIDDRAWAARAEQICEAADVERLELADFRVIQEGDAAMIRERAAIVVASTDILVAMLDDVVAVEPTDDKGQAIVPLWEAEYRTYLDDRYRYAGQLRETGENLPFYETAQGIPISERLETFAGDNDMPSCAPPRDLTR
;
A
#
# COMPACT_ATOMS: atom_id res chain seq x y z
N MET A 1 -59.42 56.45 38.47
CA MET A 1 -58.45 55.94 39.44
C MET A 1 -57.75 54.78 38.78
N ASP A 2 -56.48 55.01 38.49
CA ASP A 2 -55.58 54.25 37.64
C ASP A 2 -55.35 52.81 38.12
N THR A 3 -55.37 51.87 37.17
CA THR A 3 -54.83 50.53 37.37
C THR A 3 -53.31 50.59 37.39
N LEU A 4 -52.72 50.14 38.50
CA LEU A 4 -51.27 50.06 38.68
C LEU A 4 -50.61 49.20 37.58
N PRO A 5 -49.45 49.60 37.04
CA PRO A 5 -48.70 48.77 36.11
C PRO A 5 -48.12 47.53 36.82
N ALA A 6 -48.13 46.40 36.12
CA ALA A 6 -47.52 45.16 36.59
C ALA A 6 -46.02 45.36 36.87
N PRO A 7 -45.45 44.73 37.92
CA PRO A 7 -44.03 44.84 38.22
C PRO A 7 -43.19 44.21 37.08
N PRO A 8 -42.00 44.75 36.79
CA PRO A 8 -41.10 44.15 35.80
C PRO A 8 -40.67 42.76 36.29
N SER A 9 -40.69 41.77 35.39
CA SER A 9 -40.17 40.43 35.66
C SER A 9 -38.70 40.51 36.07
N ALA A 10 -38.33 39.81 37.15
CA ALA A 10 -36.96 39.70 37.63
C ALA A 10 -36.05 39.07 36.56
N PRO A 11 -34.78 39.47 36.46
CA PRO A 11 -33.98 39.19 35.29
C PRO A 11 -33.46 37.74 35.31
N ASP A 12 -33.51 37.10 34.14
CA ASP A 12 -33.12 35.71 33.81
C ASP A 12 -31.59 35.47 33.88
N VAL A 13 -30.94 36.04 34.91
CA VAL A 13 -29.48 36.19 34.99
C VAL A 13 -28.82 34.94 35.57
N ASP A 14 -29.52 34.19 36.43
CA ASP A 14 -28.97 33.01 37.10
C ASP A 14 -28.87 31.81 36.13
N GLU A 15 -29.91 31.57 35.33
CA GLU A 15 -29.94 30.49 34.34
C GLU A 15 -28.97 30.75 33.16
N SER A 16 -28.88 32.00 32.69
CA SER A 16 -27.96 32.39 31.62
C SER A 16 -26.48 32.34 32.03
N THR A 17 -26.16 32.66 33.29
CA THR A 17 -24.80 32.60 33.82
C THR A 17 -24.36 31.14 34.04
N ALA A 18 -25.20 30.30 34.65
CA ALA A 18 -24.90 28.88 34.86
C ALA A 18 -24.71 28.14 33.52
N ARG A 19 -25.56 28.41 32.53
CA ARG A 19 -25.43 27.87 31.17
C ARG A 19 -24.12 28.31 30.50
N THR A 20 -23.74 29.58 30.64
CA THR A 20 -22.51 30.11 30.06
C THR A 20 -21.26 29.48 30.70
N ILE A 21 -21.27 29.29 32.02
CA ILE A 21 -20.18 28.61 32.74
C ILE A 21 -20.09 27.14 32.30
N GLY A 22 -21.22 26.43 32.22
CA GLY A 22 -21.27 25.05 31.74
C GLY A 22 -20.73 24.90 30.31
N ILE A 23 -21.10 25.80 29.40
CA ILE A 23 -20.57 25.84 28.04
C ILE A 23 -19.05 26.07 28.04
N ARG A 24 -18.55 27.03 28.82
CA ARG A 24 -17.11 27.32 28.90
C ARG A 24 -16.30 26.14 29.45
N VAL A 25 -16.80 25.48 30.48
CA VAL A 25 -16.17 24.27 31.04
C VAL A 25 -16.19 23.15 30.00
N GLY A 26 -17.32 22.92 29.33
CA GLY A 26 -17.43 21.92 28.27
C GLY A 26 -16.46 22.16 27.12
N ILE A 27 -16.37 23.41 26.63
CA ILE A 27 -15.41 23.81 25.58
C ILE A 27 -13.97 23.63 26.08
N THR A 28 -13.67 24.03 27.32
CA THR A 28 -12.31 23.89 27.87
C THR A 28 -11.91 22.42 27.97
N LEU A 29 -12.80 21.55 28.45
CA LEU A 29 -12.55 20.11 28.49
C LEU A 29 -12.36 19.52 27.10
N LEU A 30 -13.18 19.93 26.12
CA LEU A 30 -13.04 19.50 24.73
C LEU A 30 -11.67 19.91 24.16
N LEU A 31 -11.24 21.14 24.40
CA LEU A 31 -9.93 21.63 23.94
C LEU A 31 -8.77 20.88 24.61
N LEU A 32 -8.89 20.56 25.90
CA LEU A 32 -7.89 19.78 26.62
C LEU A 32 -7.82 18.34 26.10
N LEU A 33 -8.95 17.68 25.85
CA LEU A 33 -9.00 16.35 25.27
C LEU A 33 -8.43 16.34 23.84
N PHE A 34 -8.76 17.35 23.03
CA PHE A 34 -8.22 17.50 21.70
C PHE A 34 -6.70 17.71 21.72
N ALA A 35 -6.20 18.60 22.57
CA ALA A 35 -4.77 18.84 22.74
C ALA A 35 -4.03 17.59 23.24
N ALA A 36 -4.61 16.87 24.20
CA ALA A 36 -4.07 15.61 24.71
C ALA A 36 -4.02 14.53 23.61
N PHE A 37 -5.11 14.37 22.84
CA PHE A 37 -5.17 13.45 21.72
C PHE A 37 -4.09 13.74 20.68
N TRP A 38 -3.92 15.00 20.26
CA TRP A 38 -2.90 15.36 19.27
C TRP A 38 -1.48 15.25 19.81
N THR A 39 -1.25 15.58 21.08
CA THR A 39 0.05 15.36 21.71
C THR A 39 0.38 13.87 21.72
N TRP A 40 -0.58 13.02 22.08
CA TRP A 40 -0.40 11.58 22.01
C TRP A 40 -0.14 11.10 20.57
N ALA A 41 -0.95 11.52 19.60
CA ALA A 41 -0.86 11.09 18.21
C ALA A 41 0.47 11.50 17.54
N LEU A 42 1.00 12.70 17.84
CA LEU A 42 2.20 13.21 17.17
C LEU A 42 3.51 12.73 17.81
N PHE A 43 3.50 12.49 19.12
CA PHE A 43 4.72 12.20 19.89
C PHE A 43 4.80 10.77 20.45
N PHE A 44 3.68 10.08 20.64
CA PHE A 44 3.63 8.78 21.34
C PHE A 44 3.02 7.64 20.52
N ALA A 45 2.16 7.92 19.54
CA ALA A 45 1.65 6.90 18.65
C ALA A 45 2.79 6.32 17.79
N SER A 46 2.79 4.99 17.60
CA SER A 46 3.78 4.35 16.72
C SER A 46 3.62 4.87 15.30
N LYS A 47 4.74 5.23 14.69
CA LYS A 47 4.83 5.62 13.27
C LYS A 47 5.27 4.45 12.39
N GLU A 48 5.37 3.28 12.99
CA GLU A 48 5.77 2.06 12.30
C GLU A 48 4.66 1.61 11.35
N ALA A 49 5.05 1.25 10.14
CA ALA A 49 4.11 0.76 9.16
C ALA A 49 3.46 -0.55 9.63
N VAL A 50 2.18 -0.73 9.31
CA VAL A 50 1.44 -1.95 9.69
C VAL A 50 2.13 -3.20 9.14
N ASN A 51 2.70 -3.12 7.95
CA ASN A 51 3.39 -4.23 7.29
C ASN A 51 4.85 -4.42 7.74
N ARG A 52 5.40 -3.53 8.59
CA ARG A 52 6.78 -3.63 9.05
C ARG A 52 6.98 -4.93 9.83
N ILE A 53 7.90 -5.77 9.37
CA ILE A 53 8.32 -7.00 10.02
C ILE A 53 9.51 -6.70 10.94
N ASP A 54 9.51 -7.34 12.13
CA ASP A 54 10.51 -7.13 13.17
C ASP A 54 11.84 -7.82 12.82
N ASP A 55 11.81 -8.98 12.16
CA ASP A 55 13.01 -9.67 11.67
C ASP A 55 13.66 -8.92 10.51
N ARG A 56 14.48 -7.92 10.87
CA ARG A 56 15.27 -7.13 9.91
C ARG A 56 16.32 -7.98 9.20
N ALA A 57 16.76 -9.09 9.80
CA ALA A 57 17.70 -10.00 9.17
C ALA A 57 17.02 -10.78 8.04
N TRP A 58 15.74 -11.15 8.19
CA TRP A 58 14.92 -11.69 7.11
C TRP A 58 14.79 -10.70 5.96
N ALA A 59 14.42 -9.46 6.25
CA ALA A 59 14.28 -8.44 5.22
C ALA A 59 15.58 -8.25 4.42
N ALA A 60 16.73 -8.25 5.09
CA ALA A 60 18.03 -8.16 4.43
C ALA A 60 18.36 -9.39 3.56
N ARG A 61 17.92 -10.60 3.94
CA ARG A 61 18.08 -11.81 3.12
C ARG A 61 17.18 -11.75 1.89
N ALA A 62 15.91 -11.40 2.08
CA ALA A 62 14.95 -11.27 1.00
C ALA A 62 15.39 -10.22 -0.03
N GLU A 63 15.85 -9.05 0.41
CA GLU A 63 16.40 -8.02 -0.47
C GLU A 63 17.55 -8.54 -1.35
N GLN A 64 18.49 -9.30 -0.79
CA GLN A 64 19.61 -9.86 -1.56
C GLN A 64 19.15 -10.83 -2.66
N ILE A 65 18.12 -11.63 -2.37
CA ILE A 65 17.52 -12.54 -3.35
C ILE A 65 16.85 -11.74 -4.46
N CYS A 66 16.07 -10.73 -4.09
CA CYS A 66 15.38 -9.87 -5.04
C CYS A 66 16.36 -9.06 -5.91
N GLU A 67 17.43 -8.52 -5.35
CA GLU A 67 18.47 -7.79 -6.09
C GLU A 67 19.15 -8.68 -7.14
N ALA A 68 19.47 -9.93 -6.78
CA ALA A 68 20.06 -10.89 -7.71
C ALA A 68 19.11 -11.21 -8.88
N ALA A 69 17.83 -11.44 -8.58
CA ALA A 69 16.80 -11.68 -9.60
C ALA A 69 16.57 -10.45 -10.49
N ASP A 70 16.63 -9.24 -9.93
CA ASP A 70 16.48 -8.01 -10.70
C ASP A 70 17.62 -7.82 -11.71
N VAL A 71 18.85 -8.16 -11.33
CA VAL A 71 20.00 -8.16 -12.25
C VAL A 71 19.74 -9.11 -13.42
N GLU A 72 19.36 -10.37 -13.14
CA GLU A 72 19.07 -11.36 -14.17
C GLU A 72 17.91 -10.92 -15.09
N ARG A 73 16.85 -10.38 -14.50
CA ARG A 73 15.67 -9.90 -15.23
C ARG A 73 16.01 -8.72 -16.15
N LEU A 74 16.88 -7.81 -15.71
CA LEU A 74 17.29 -6.65 -16.50
C LEU A 74 18.15 -7.03 -17.72
N GLU A 75 18.83 -8.18 -17.69
CA GLU A 75 19.54 -8.70 -18.88
C GLU A 75 18.59 -9.09 -20.02
N LEU A 76 17.32 -9.35 -19.72
CA LEU A 76 16.28 -9.64 -20.72
C LEU A 76 15.64 -8.39 -21.34
N ALA A 77 15.99 -7.19 -20.88
CA ALA A 77 15.33 -5.97 -21.31
C ALA A 77 15.52 -5.69 -22.81
N ASP A 78 14.41 -5.57 -23.54
CA ASP A 78 14.39 -5.17 -24.95
C ASP A 78 13.82 -3.75 -25.10
N PHE A 79 14.67 -2.84 -25.59
CA PHE A 79 14.36 -1.42 -25.75
C PHE A 79 13.95 -1.03 -27.18
N ARG A 80 13.73 -2.00 -28.07
CA ARG A 80 13.26 -1.71 -29.43
C ARG A 80 11.88 -1.06 -29.38
N VAL A 81 11.68 -0.03 -30.22
CA VAL A 81 10.37 0.60 -30.39
C VAL A 81 9.47 -0.37 -31.14
N ILE A 82 8.37 -0.77 -30.51
CA ILE A 82 7.34 -1.60 -31.15
C ILE A 82 6.46 -0.66 -31.99
N GLN A 83 6.53 -0.79 -33.31
CA GLN A 83 5.57 -0.13 -34.18
C GLN A 83 4.24 -0.88 -34.16
N GLU A 84 3.12 -0.17 -34.16
CA GLU A 84 1.80 -0.78 -34.27
C GLU A 84 1.72 -1.64 -35.54
N GLY A 85 1.60 -2.96 -35.37
CA GLY A 85 1.32 -3.89 -36.48
C GLY A 85 2.34 -5.01 -36.73
N ASP A 86 3.48 -5.09 -36.04
CA ASP A 86 4.38 -6.25 -36.17
C ASP A 86 4.06 -7.35 -35.16
N ALA A 87 3.16 -8.25 -35.54
CA ALA A 87 2.77 -9.40 -34.73
C ALA A 87 3.95 -10.33 -34.37
N ALA A 88 5.05 -10.34 -35.13
CA ALA A 88 6.23 -11.12 -34.77
C ALA A 88 6.99 -10.47 -33.60
N MET A 89 7.14 -9.14 -33.61
CA MET A 89 7.71 -8.40 -32.48
C MET A 89 6.84 -8.52 -31.22
N ILE A 90 5.51 -8.52 -31.36
CA ILE A 90 4.61 -8.73 -30.20
C ILE A 90 4.79 -10.13 -29.59
N ARG A 91 4.94 -11.17 -30.41
CA ARG A 91 5.22 -12.52 -29.92
C ARG A 91 6.58 -12.61 -29.24
N GLU A 92 7.58 -11.89 -29.72
CA GLU A 92 8.90 -11.80 -29.08
C GLU A 92 8.82 -11.09 -27.72
N ARG A 93 8.12 -9.95 -27.64
CA ARG A 93 7.81 -9.28 -26.37
C ARG A 93 7.14 -10.24 -25.39
N ALA A 94 6.15 -11.00 -25.84
CA ALA A 94 5.47 -11.95 -24.99
C ALA A 94 6.39 -13.05 -24.45
N ALA A 95 7.38 -13.50 -25.24
CA ALA A 95 8.39 -14.45 -24.79
C ALA A 95 9.31 -13.83 -23.72
N ILE A 96 9.69 -12.55 -23.88
CA ILE A 96 10.47 -11.81 -22.87
C ILE A 96 9.66 -11.67 -21.57
N VAL A 97 8.36 -11.38 -21.65
CA VAL A 97 7.50 -11.31 -20.45
C VAL A 97 7.43 -12.66 -19.73
N VAL A 98 7.34 -13.78 -20.46
CA VAL A 98 7.38 -15.11 -19.84
C VAL A 98 8.71 -15.34 -19.13
N ALA A 99 9.84 -15.13 -19.84
CA ALA A 99 11.16 -15.36 -19.27
C ALA A 99 11.43 -14.46 -18.05
N SER A 100 11.02 -13.18 -18.10
CA SER A 100 11.15 -12.28 -16.95
C SER A 100 10.25 -12.66 -15.79
N THR A 101 9.07 -13.24 -16.07
CA THR A 101 8.15 -13.72 -15.02
C THR A 101 8.65 -15.01 -14.38
N ASP A 102 9.28 -15.91 -15.14
CA ASP A 102 9.90 -17.12 -14.61
C ASP A 102 11.01 -16.80 -13.59
N ILE A 103 11.81 -15.75 -13.85
CA ILE A 103 12.82 -15.24 -12.90
C ILE A 103 12.16 -14.76 -11.61
N LEU A 104 11.05 -14.01 -11.70
CA LEU A 104 10.33 -13.52 -10.51
C LEU A 104 9.66 -14.64 -9.72
N VAL A 105 9.21 -15.72 -10.39
CA VAL A 105 8.69 -16.92 -9.72
C VAL A 105 9.79 -17.57 -8.88
N ALA A 106 10.96 -17.80 -9.48
CA ALA A 106 12.10 -18.38 -8.77
C ALA A 106 12.57 -17.50 -7.61
N MET A 107 12.65 -16.18 -7.83
CA MET A 107 12.94 -15.19 -6.79
C MET A 107 11.96 -15.30 -5.63
N LEU A 108 10.65 -15.36 -5.90
CA LEU A 108 9.64 -15.47 -4.85
C LEU A 108 9.77 -16.78 -4.09
N ASP A 109 9.98 -17.91 -4.80
CA ASP A 109 10.22 -19.23 -4.19
C ASP A 109 11.41 -19.17 -3.21
N ASP A 110 12.52 -18.54 -3.62
CA ASP A 110 13.73 -18.40 -2.81
C ASP A 110 13.50 -17.48 -1.59
N VAL A 111 12.77 -16.38 -1.74
CA VAL A 111 12.43 -15.47 -0.63
C VAL A 111 11.59 -16.18 0.43
N VAL A 112 10.57 -16.95 0.02
CA VAL A 112 9.69 -17.63 0.99
C VAL A 112 10.32 -18.89 1.58
N ALA A 113 11.34 -19.47 0.93
CA ALA A 113 12.13 -20.55 1.50
C ALA A 113 12.99 -20.11 2.71
N VAL A 114 13.35 -18.82 2.79
CA VAL A 114 14.03 -18.25 3.96
C VAL A 114 13.01 -17.61 4.90
N GLU A 115 12.34 -18.39 5.73
CA GLU A 115 11.25 -17.88 6.58
C GLU A 115 11.69 -16.79 7.59
N PRO A 116 10.82 -15.80 7.91
CA PRO A 116 11.01 -14.91 9.06
C PRO A 116 10.99 -15.67 10.38
N THR A 117 11.71 -15.14 11.37
CA THR A 117 11.77 -15.74 12.72
C THR A 117 10.83 -15.08 13.73
N ASP A 118 10.24 -13.93 13.40
CA ASP A 118 9.26 -13.26 14.26
C ASP A 118 7.81 -13.64 13.90
N ASP A 119 6.95 -13.68 14.91
CA ASP A 119 5.54 -14.08 14.79
C ASP A 119 4.78 -13.24 13.75
N LYS A 120 5.09 -11.94 13.66
CA LYS A 120 4.42 -11.02 12.73
C LYS A 120 4.83 -11.31 11.29
N GLY A 121 6.12 -11.51 11.04
CA GLY A 121 6.64 -11.94 9.74
C GLY A 121 6.03 -13.26 9.28
N GLN A 122 5.99 -14.26 10.17
CA GLN A 122 5.39 -15.57 9.88
C GLN A 122 3.89 -15.48 9.55
N ALA A 123 3.18 -14.50 10.10
CA ALA A 123 1.77 -14.27 9.80
C ALA A 123 1.55 -13.49 8.48
N ILE A 124 2.41 -12.54 8.14
CA ILE A 124 2.19 -11.61 7.02
C ILE A 124 2.85 -12.07 5.72
N VAL A 125 4.04 -12.68 5.77
CA VAL A 125 4.75 -13.11 4.54
C VAL A 125 3.93 -14.04 3.65
N PRO A 126 3.16 -15.02 4.18
CA PRO A 126 2.29 -15.86 3.34
C PRO A 126 1.18 -15.06 2.62
N LEU A 127 0.69 -13.97 3.23
CA LEU A 127 -0.32 -13.11 2.61
C LEU A 127 0.31 -12.28 1.49
N TRP A 128 1.49 -11.73 1.72
CA TRP A 128 2.27 -11.03 0.71
C TRP A 128 2.63 -11.95 -0.47
N GLU A 129 3.06 -13.19 -0.19
CA GLU A 129 3.33 -14.20 -1.22
C GLU A 129 2.09 -14.44 -2.08
N ALA A 130 0.93 -14.65 -1.47
CA ALA A 130 -0.31 -14.90 -2.21
C ALA A 130 -0.67 -13.74 -3.17
N GLU A 131 -0.44 -12.49 -2.75
CA GLU A 131 -0.62 -11.33 -3.62
C GLU A 131 0.42 -11.31 -4.75
N TYR A 132 1.68 -11.62 -4.45
CA TYR A 132 2.75 -11.67 -5.44
C TYR A 132 2.49 -12.76 -6.49
N ARG A 133 2.04 -13.95 -6.08
CA ARG A 133 1.63 -15.04 -7.00
C ARG A 133 0.49 -14.59 -7.92
N THR A 134 -0.48 -13.86 -7.39
CA THR A 134 -1.59 -13.32 -8.22
C THR A 134 -1.05 -12.35 -9.28
N TYR A 135 -0.11 -11.48 -8.92
CA TYR A 135 0.55 -10.58 -9.87
C TYR A 135 1.35 -11.34 -10.94
N LEU A 136 2.04 -12.43 -10.58
CA LEU A 136 2.75 -13.29 -11.53
C LEU A 136 1.81 -14.00 -12.49
N ASP A 137 0.67 -14.49 -12.00
CA ASP A 137 -0.39 -15.06 -12.85
C ASP A 137 -0.97 -14.02 -13.82
N ASP A 138 -1.10 -12.76 -13.39
CA ASP A 138 -1.49 -11.66 -14.27
C ASP A 138 -0.49 -11.44 -15.40
N ARG A 139 0.82 -11.49 -15.11
CA ARG A 139 1.88 -11.37 -16.12
C ARG A 139 1.85 -12.52 -17.13
N TYR A 140 1.67 -13.76 -16.68
CA TYR A 140 1.55 -14.90 -17.59
C TYR A 140 0.31 -14.78 -18.50
N ARG A 141 -0.83 -14.36 -17.93
CA ARG A 141 -2.06 -14.14 -18.71
C ARG A 141 -1.85 -13.07 -19.77
N TYR A 142 -1.23 -11.96 -19.41
CA TYR A 142 -0.88 -10.90 -20.35
C TYR A 142 0.00 -11.41 -21.49
N ALA A 143 1.07 -12.15 -21.17
CA ALA A 143 1.92 -12.75 -22.19
C ALA A 143 1.16 -13.75 -23.10
N GLY A 144 0.16 -14.45 -22.55
CA GLY A 144 -0.75 -15.30 -23.32
C GLY A 144 -1.57 -14.49 -24.33
N GLN A 145 -2.19 -13.40 -23.88
CA GLN A 145 -2.99 -12.50 -24.72
C GLN A 145 -2.16 -11.92 -25.87
N LEU A 146 -0.94 -11.43 -25.58
CA LEU A 146 -0.04 -10.92 -26.62
C LEU A 146 0.30 -11.99 -27.68
N ARG A 147 0.52 -13.24 -27.27
CA ARG A 147 0.79 -14.36 -28.19
C ARG A 147 -0.41 -14.69 -29.07
N GLU A 148 -1.59 -14.70 -28.48
CA GLU A 148 -2.84 -15.07 -29.14
C GLU A 148 -3.32 -14.01 -30.14
N THR A 149 -3.29 -12.73 -29.75
CA THR A 149 -3.79 -11.64 -30.59
C THR A 149 -2.73 -11.12 -31.55
N GLY A 150 -1.45 -11.15 -31.17
CA GLY A 150 -0.39 -10.44 -31.89
C GLY A 150 -0.54 -8.92 -31.85
N GLU A 151 -1.37 -8.39 -30.94
CA GLU A 151 -1.64 -6.97 -30.74
C GLU A 151 -0.88 -6.42 -29.53
N ASN A 152 -0.51 -5.15 -29.57
CA ASN A 152 0.13 -4.47 -28.45
C ASN A 152 -0.90 -4.07 -27.38
N LEU A 153 -1.39 -5.05 -26.63
CA LEU A 153 -2.39 -4.83 -25.59
C LEU A 153 -1.77 -4.17 -24.34
N PRO A 154 -2.54 -3.36 -23.60
CA PRO A 154 -2.13 -2.87 -22.29
C PRO A 154 -2.13 -3.99 -21.23
N PHE A 155 -1.25 -3.87 -20.23
CA PHE A 155 -1.23 -4.76 -19.07
C PHE A 155 -2.30 -4.36 -18.05
N TYR A 156 -3.01 -5.35 -17.52
CA TYR A 156 -3.98 -5.17 -16.44
C TYR A 156 -3.70 -6.18 -15.33
N GLU A 157 -3.71 -5.69 -14.10
CA GLU A 157 -3.57 -6.50 -12.89
C GLU A 157 -4.93 -6.72 -12.21
N THR A 158 -5.02 -7.84 -11.50
CA THR A 158 -6.11 -8.11 -10.57
C THR A 158 -6.07 -7.04 -9.46
N ALA A 159 -7.22 -6.47 -9.12
CA ALA A 159 -7.30 -5.41 -8.11
C ALA A 159 -8.52 -5.59 -7.19
N GLN A 160 -8.33 -5.28 -5.91
CA GLN A 160 -9.42 -5.22 -4.92
C GLN A 160 -9.48 -3.79 -4.34
N GLY A 161 -9.78 -2.83 -5.20
CA GLY A 161 -9.79 -1.39 -4.88
C GLY A 161 -8.42 -0.73 -5.06
N ILE A 162 -7.36 -1.33 -4.52
CA ILE A 162 -5.96 -0.90 -4.74
C ILE A 162 -5.29 -1.91 -5.69
N PRO A 163 -4.51 -1.44 -6.69
CA PRO A 163 -3.78 -2.34 -7.58
C PRO A 163 -2.79 -3.21 -6.80
N ILE A 164 -2.59 -4.47 -7.21
CA ILE A 164 -1.67 -5.38 -6.49
C ILE A 164 -0.25 -4.82 -6.49
N SER A 165 0.21 -4.26 -7.61
CA SER A 165 1.54 -3.68 -7.71
C SER A 165 1.83 -2.62 -6.64
N GLU A 166 0.86 -1.76 -6.34
CA GLU A 166 0.95 -0.73 -5.30
C GLU A 166 1.03 -1.33 -3.89
N ARG A 167 0.27 -2.40 -3.62
CA ARG A 167 0.31 -3.09 -2.32
C ARG A 167 1.65 -3.81 -2.10
N LEU A 168 2.15 -4.49 -3.13
CA LEU A 168 3.46 -5.15 -3.08
C LEU A 168 4.59 -4.14 -2.92
N GLU A 169 4.54 -3.01 -3.63
CA GLU A 169 5.51 -1.90 -3.47
C GLU A 169 5.46 -1.31 -2.05
N THR A 170 4.26 -1.13 -1.50
CA THR A 170 4.10 -0.66 -0.12
C THR A 170 4.72 -1.63 0.88
N PHE A 171 4.48 -2.94 0.74
CA PHE A 171 5.09 -3.96 1.59
C PHE A 171 6.62 -3.95 1.50
N ALA A 172 7.16 -3.88 0.28
CA ALA A 172 8.59 -3.81 0.02
C ALA A 172 9.21 -2.55 0.66
N GLY A 173 8.59 -1.39 0.48
CA GLY A 173 9.02 -0.12 1.07
C GLY A 173 8.95 -0.12 2.59
N ASP A 174 7.84 -0.60 3.15
CA ASP A 174 7.65 -0.72 4.60
C ASP A 174 8.72 -1.62 5.23
N ASN A 175 9.30 -2.56 4.48
CA ASN A 175 10.28 -3.52 4.97
C ASN A 175 11.72 -3.23 4.55
N ASP A 176 12.03 -2.07 3.95
CA ASP A 176 13.36 -1.72 3.42
C ASP A 176 13.90 -2.75 2.41
N MET A 177 13.03 -3.30 1.56
CA MET A 177 13.39 -4.28 0.53
C MET A 177 13.03 -3.76 -0.87
N PRO A 178 13.63 -2.65 -1.34
CA PRO A 178 13.20 -1.99 -2.57
C PRO A 178 13.29 -2.89 -3.81
N SER A 179 14.25 -3.82 -3.89
CA SER A 179 14.33 -4.76 -5.01
C SER A 179 13.23 -5.82 -4.99
N CYS A 180 12.59 -6.06 -3.85
CA CYS A 180 11.42 -6.95 -3.78
C CYS A 180 10.11 -6.30 -4.24
N ALA A 181 10.13 -5.03 -4.66
CA ALA A 181 8.98 -4.39 -5.29
C ALA A 181 8.68 -5.04 -6.66
N PRO A 182 7.42 -5.08 -7.11
CA PRO A 182 7.09 -5.62 -8.42
C PRO A 182 7.68 -4.73 -9.52
N PRO A 183 8.21 -5.33 -10.62
CA PRO A 183 8.78 -4.54 -11.69
C PRO A 183 7.72 -3.71 -12.43
N ARG A 184 8.11 -2.50 -12.84
CA ARG A 184 7.27 -1.55 -13.60
C ARG A 184 7.51 -1.62 -15.11
N ASP A 185 7.90 -2.79 -15.60
CA ASP A 185 8.27 -3.04 -17.00
C ASP A 185 7.06 -3.13 -17.95
N LEU A 186 5.87 -3.38 -17.42
CA LEU A 186 4.64 -3.57 -18.23
C LEU A 186 3.62 -2.43 -18.12
N THR A 187 3.78 -1.51 -17.17
CA THR A 187 2.80 -0.45 -16.83
C THR A 187 3.21 0.95 -17.30
N ARG A 188 4.30 1.06 -18.08
CA ARG A 188 4.81 2.33 -18.60
C ARG A 188 4.40 2.56 -20.06
#